data_AF-A0A9Q3KAX2-F1
#
_entry.id   AF-A0A9Q3KAX2-F1
#
_cell.length_a   1.000
_cell.length_b   1.000
_cell.length_c   1.000
_cell.angle_alpha   90.00
_cell.angle_beta   90.00
_cell.angle_gamma   90.00
#
_symmetry.space_group_name_H-M   'P 1'
#
loop_
_entity.id
_entity.type
_entity.pdbx_description
1 polymer ?
#
loop_
_entity_poly.entity_id
_entity_poly.type
_entity_poly.pdbx_seq_one_letter_code
_entity_poly.pdbx_strand_id
1 'polypeptide(L)'
;MANIQEASSSEASIPPASKTPSMKAPEFLDRTQPFKFKSFIQSCQLIFHNYQANFSEDKKKVLYATSFLIGRAAKWIEPYLSNLTNQDPAYLLNNWALF
;
A
#
# COMPACT_ATOMS: atom_id res chain seq x y z
N MET A 1 -33.09 -25.51 -51.25
CA MET A 1 -33.02 -26.18 -49.93
C MET A 1 -31.76 -25.68 -49.25
N ALA A 2 -31.90 -25.14 -48.04
CA ALA A 2 -30.82 -24.52 -47.28
C ALA A 2 -29.79 -25.56 -46.79
N ASN A 3 -28.54 -25.13 -46.59
CA ASN A 3 -27.82 -25.48 -45.37
C ASN A 3 -26.72 -24.45 -45.04
N ILE A 4 -26.72 -24.04 -43.77
CA ILE A 4 -25.85 -23.06 -43.11
C ILE A 4 -24.88 -23.85 -42.22
N GLN A 5 -23.61 -23.48 -42.20
CA GLN A 5 -22.63 -23.84 -41.15
C GLN A 5 -21.56 -22.73 -41.13
N GLU A 6 -21.76 -21.64 -40.39
CA GLU A 6 -21.45 -21.39 -38.97
C GLU A 6 -19.94 -21.35 -38.60
N ALA A 7 -19.53 -20.12 -38.25
CA ALA A 7 -18.48 -19.62 -37.35
C ALA A 7 -17.11 -20.33 -37.23
N SER A 8 -16.05 -19.55 -37.51
CA SER A 8 -14.79 -19.62 -36.77
C SER A 8 -14.44 -18.21 -36.30
N SER A 9 -15.02 -17.82 -35.15
CA SER A 9 -14.65 -16.61 -34.43
C SER A 9 -13.56 -17.01 -33.43
N SER A 10 -12.32 -16.64 -33.70
CA SER A 10 -11.20 -16.84 -32.78
C SER A 10 -11.34 -15.86 -31.61
N GLU A 11 -11.98 -16.30 -30.54
CA GLU A 11 -12.03 -15.57 -29.27
C GLU A 11 -10.65 -15.67 -28.60
N ALA A 12 -9.89 -14.57 -28.67
CA ALA A 12 -8.65 -14.41 -27.94
C ALA A 12 -8.93 -14.55 -26.43
N SER A 13 -8.26 -15.50 -25.78
CA SER A 13 -8.35 -15.72 -24.34
C SER A 13 -7.81 -14.50 -23.60
N ILE A 14 -8.70 -13.62 -23.15
CA ILE A 14 -8.36 -12.53 -22.23
C ILE A 14 -8.05 -13.20 -20.87
N PRO A 15 -6.83 -13.08 -20.32
CA PRO A 15 -6.56 -13.61 -18.99
C PRO A 15 -7.51 -12.95 -17.99
N PRO A 16 -8.07 -13.69 -17.01
CA PRO A 16 -8.97 -13.09 -16.05
C PRO A 16 -8.21 -11.98 -15.31
N ALA A 17 -8.65 -10.74 -15.53
CA ALA A 17 -8.18 -9.61 -14.75
C ALA A 17 -8.45 -9.94 -13.29
N SER A 18 -7.37 -10.21 -12.54
CA SER A 18 -7.42 -10.46 -11.12
C SER A 18 -8.03 -9.23 -10.46
N LYS A 19 -9.34 -9.31 -10.18
CA LYS A 19 -10.06 -8.29 -9.42
C LYS A 19 -9.56 -8.38 -7.99
N THR A 20 -8.43 -7.75 -7.72
CA THR A 20 -8.01 -7.51 -6.33
C THR A 20 -9.15 -6.77 -5.63
N PRO A 21 -9.66 -7.29 -4.51
CA PRO A 21 -10.72 -6.62 -3.76
C PRO A 21 -10.24 -5.21 -3.39
N SER A 22 -11.11 -4.21 -3.56
CA SER A 22 -10.80 -2.83 -3.20
C SER A 22 -10.53 -2.75 -1.70
N MET A 23 -9.28 -2.47 -1.35
CA MET A 23 -8.85 -2.40 0.03
C MET A 23 -9.21 -1.06 0.64
N LYS A 24 -9.80 -1.08 1.84
CA LYS A 24 -10.06 0.15 2.61
C LYS A 24 -8.73 0.76 3.07
N ALA A 25 -8.55 2.05 2.83
CA ALA A 25 -7.39 2.80 3.31
C ALA A 25 -7.31 2.78 4.85
N PRO A 26 -6.10 2.86 5.44
CA PRO A 26 -5.95 2.94 6.88
C PRO A 26 -6.65 4.16 7.48
N GLU A 27 -7.13 4.02 8.73
CA GLU A 27 -7.66 5.15 9.49
C GLU A 27 -6.52 6.10 9.93
N PHE A 28 -6.80 7.40 9.98
CA PHE A 28 -5.83 8.39 10.44
C PHE A 28 -5.44 8.17 11.91
N LEU A 29 -4.14 8.27 12.19
CA LEU A 29 -3.61 8.00 13.51
C LEU A 29 -3.20 9.28 14.25
N ASP A 30 -3.89 9.54 15.36
CA ASP A 30 -3.42 10.44 16.42
C ASP A 30 -2.92 9.61 17.62
N ARG A 31 -1.85 10.08 18.29
CA ARG A 31 -1.10 9.35 19.33
C ARG A 31 -1.89 9.14 20.63
N THR A 32 -3.18 9.44 20.63
CA THR A 32 -4.10 9.39 21.78
C THR A 32 -4.82 8.06 21.94
N GLN A 33 -4.78 7.17 20.93
CA GLN A 33 -5.53 5.91 20.90
C GLN A 33 -4.62 4.71 20.56
N PRO A 34 -3.97 4.07 21.55
CA PRO A 34 -3.00 2.99 21.30
C PRO A 34 -3.62 1.78 20.59
N PHE A 35 -4.91 1.51 20.80
CA PHE A 35 -5.65 0.44 20.14
C PHE A 35 -5.77 0.66 18.63
N LYS A 36 -5.81 1.92 18.18
CA LYS A 36 -5.91 2.26 16.75
C LYS A 36 -4.59 2.03 16.01
N PHE A 37 -3.45 2.10 16.71
CA PHE A 37 -2.13 1.86 16.11
C PHE A 37 -1.98 0.42 15.62
N LYS A 38 -2.38 -0.56 16.43
CA LYS A 38 -2.31 -1.96 16.02
C LYS A 38 -3.16 -2.23 14.76
N SER A 39 -4.40 -1.76 14.74
CA SER A 39 -5.29 -1.90 13.59
C SER A 39 -4.77 -1.16 12.34
N PHE A 40 -4.15 -0.01 12.54
CA PHE A 40 -3.49 0.76 11.48
C PHE A 40 -2.33 -0.02 10.85
N ILE A 41 -1.41 -0.57 11.67
CA ILE A 41 -0.29 -1.39 11.19
C ILE A 41 -0.79 -2.64 10.46
N GLN A 42 -1.81 -3.32 10.99
CA GLN A 42 -2.42 -4.49 10.34
C GLN A 42 -3.01 -4.13 8.96
N SER A 43 -3.65 -2.96 8.85
CA SER A 43 -4.20 -2.47 7.57
C SER A 43 -3.08 -2.18 6.56
N CYS A 44 -2.00 -1.53 7.00
CA CYS A 44 -0.82 -1.29 6.16
C CYS A 44 -0.21 -2.61 5.65
N GLN A 45 0.00 -3.58 6.55
CA GLN A 45 0.54 -4.89 6.19
C GLN A 45 -0.31 -5.59 5.12
N LEU A 46 -1.65 -5.57 5.27
CA LEU A 46 -2.54 -6.17 4.29
C LEU A 46 -2.42 -5.50 2.91
N ILE A 47 -2.31 -4.17 2.88
CA ILE A 47 -2.14 -3.39 1.64
C ILE A 47 -0.82 -3.75 0.97
N PHE A 48 0.27 -3.82 1.73
CA PHE A 48 1.59 -4.15 1.21
C PHE A 48 1.64 -5.58 0.63
N HIS A 49 0.95 -6.53 1.28
CA HIS A 49 0.85 -7.90 0.77
C HIS A 49 0.00 -8.02 -0.49
N ASN A 50 -1.04 -7.18 -0.64
CA ASN A 50 -1.89 -7.19 -1.83
C ASN A 50 -1.23 -6.48 -3.03
N TYR A 51 -0.45 -5.42 -2.77
CA TYR A 51 0.20 -4.61 -3.81
C TYR A 51 1.73 -4.74 -3.74
N GLN A 52 2.25 -5.97 -3.74
CA GLN A 52 3.69 -6.24 -3.55
C GLN A 52 4.58 -5.52 -4.56
N ALA A 53 4.15 -5.41 -5.82
CA ALA A 53 4.88 -4.70 -6.87
C ALA A 53 5.05 -3.20 -6.55
N ASN A 54 4.06 -2.58 -5.91
CA ASN A 54 4.09 -1.16 -5.53
C ASN A 54 4.86 -0.94 -4.22
N PHE A 55 4.92 -1.95 -3.34
CA PHE A 55 5.54 -1.88 -2.01
C PHE A 55 6.74 -2.81 -1.86
N SER A 56 7.55 -2.94 -2.92
CA SER A 56 8.76 -3.76 -2.93
C SER A 56 9.86 -3.22 -2.01
N GLU A 57 9.89 -1.91 -1.79
CA GLU A 57 10.87 -1.22 -0.95
C GLU A 57 10.22 -0.77 0.37
N ASP A 58 10.93 -0.97 1.48
CA ASP A 58 10.46 -0.52 2.80
C ASP A 58 10.26 1.00 2.87
N LYS A 59 11.06 1.77 2.13
CA LYS A 59 10.86 3.21 1.95
C LYS A 59 9.46 3.56 1.47
N LYS A 60 8.91 2.81 0.52
CA LYS A 60 7.56 3.04 0.00
C LYS A 60 6.50 2.70 1.04
N LYS A 61 6.72 1.65 1.84
CA LYS A 61 5.83 1.23 2.92
C LYS A 61 5.75 2.29 4.01
N VAL A 62 6.91 2.75 4.48
CA VAL A 62 7.00 3.77 5.53
C VAL A 62 6.40 5.07 5.03
N LEU A 63 6.76 5.54 3.83
CA LEU A 63 6.17 6.77 3.26
C LEU A 63 4.64 6.69 3.15
N TYR A 64 4.11 5.55 2.71
CA TYR A 64 2.66 5.33 2.67
C TYR A 64 2.05 5.45 4.06
N ALA A 65 2.56 4.72 5.05
CA ALA A 65 2.03 4.77 6.41
C ALA A 65 2.13 6.19 7.01
N THR A 66 3.24 6.91 6.76
CA THR A 66 3.42 8.29 7.26
C THR A 66 2.39 9.27 6.73
N SER A 67 1.85 9.05 5.52
CA SER A 67 0.81 9.90 4.93
C SER A 67 -0.54 9.87 5.67
N PHE A 68 -0.74 8.87 6.52
CA PHE A 68 -1.94 8.73 7.37
C PHE A 68 -1.70 9.18 8.81
N LEU A 69 -0.49 9.62 9.16
CA LEU A 69 -0.21 10.17 10.48
C LEU A 69 -0.73 11.60 10.55
N ILE A 70 -1.36 11.93 11.67
CA ILE A 70 -1.88 13.28 11.94
C ILE A 70 -1.43 13.76 13.32
N GLY A 71 -1.59 15.06 13.59
CA GLY A 71 -1.36 15.65 14.91
C GLY A 71 0.05 15.38 15.46
N ARG A 72 0.13 14.79 16.66
CA ARG A 72 1.41 14.50 17.31
C ARG A 72 2.23 13.41 16.60
N ALA A 73 1.58 12.50 15.89
CA ALA A 73 2.28 11.46 15.15
C ALA A 73 2.98 12.03 13.90
N ALA A 74 2.32 12.94 13.18
CA ALA A 74 2.92 13.65 12.04
C ALA A 74 4.15 14.48 12.47
N LYS A 75 4.06 15.21 13.59
CA LYS A 75 5.20 15.98 14.12
C LYS A 75 6.40 15.11 14.52
N TRP A 76 6.14 13.87 14.94
CA TRP A 76 7.23 12.95 15.31
C TRP A 76 8.00 12.45 14.07
N ILE A 77 7.33 12.26 12.93
CA ILE A 77 7.99 11.79 11.71
C ILE A 77 8.65 12.92 10.89
N GLU A 78 8.22 14.17 11.09
CA GLU A 78 8.71 15.36 10.39
C GLU A 78 10.25 15.43 10.21
N PRO A 79 11.11 15.22 11.25
CA PRO A 79 12.56 15.29 11.07
C PRO A 79 13.12 14.23 10.11
N TYR A 80 12.46 13.08 10.00
CA TYR A 80 12.85 12.00 9.10
C TYR A 80 12.39 12.28 7.65
N LEU A 81 11.28 13.00 7.47
CA LEU A 81 10.76 13.41 6.16
C LEU A 81 11.49 14.62 5.57
N SER A 82 12.07 15.49 6.38
CA SER A 82 12.76 16.69 5.91
C SER A 82 14.08 16.39 5.16
N ASN A 83 14.65 15.20 5.34
CA ASN A 83 15.94 14.80 4.78
C ASN A 83 15.87 13.48 4.00
N LEU A 84 14.91 13.35 3.06
CA LEU A 84 14.71 12.13 2.26
C LEU A 84 15.92 11.68 1.41
N THR A 85 16.88 12.57 1.19
CA THR A 85 18.10 12.38 0.40
C THR A 85 19.35 12.21 1.26
N ASN A 86 19.28 12.52 2.56
CA ASN A 86 20.40 12.40 3.48
C ASN A 86 20.38 11.03 4.16
N GLN A 87 21.51 10.33 4.19
CA GLN A 87 21.58 8.94 4.66
C GLN A 87 21.29 8.81 6.17
N ASP A 88 21.33 9.92 6.91
CA ASP A 88 21.03 10.00 8.33
C ASP A 88 19.97 11.10 8.58
N PRO A 89 18.85 10.82 9.30
CA PRO A 89 18.41 9.54 9.84
C PRO A 89 17.45 8.83 8.86
N ALA A 90 17.93 8.41 7.69
CA ALA A 90 17.07 7.67 6.75
C ALA A 90 16.77 6.22 7.21
N TYR A 91 17.36 5.76 8.31
CA TYR A 91 17.19 4.39 8.83
C TYR A 91 15.73 4.04 9.15
N LEU A 92 14.94 5.01 9.65
CA LEU A 92 13.52 4.80 9.96
C LEU A 92 12.70 4.63 8.67
N LEU A 93 13.03 5.41 7.63
CA LEU A 93 12.31 5.34 6.36
C LEU A 93 12.67 4.08 5.58
N ASN A 94 13.91 3.62 5.67
CA ASN A 94 14.38 2.47 4.88
C ASN A 94 14.11 1.11 5.53
N ASN A 95 13.46 1.07 6.69
CA ASN A 95 13.17 -0.18 7.41
C ASN A 95 11.77 -0.15 8.03
N TRP A 96 10.85 -0.91 7.44
CA TRP A 96 9.47 -1.00 7.91
C TRP A 96 9.38 -1.58 9.34
N ALA A 97 10.32 -2.42 9.76
CA ALA A 97 10.31 -3.01 11.09
C ALA A 97 10.64 -2.01 12.21
N LEU A 98 11.17 -0.82 11.87
CA LEU A 98 11.48 0.23 12.83
C LEU A 98 10.38 1.30 12.97
N PHE A 99 9.36 1.23 12.11
CA PHE A 99 8.22 2.15 12.09
C PHE A 99 7.18 1.80 13.16
#